data_AF-A0A367ZTU6-F1
#
_entry.id   AF-A0A367ZTU6-F1
#
_cell.length_a   1.000
_cell.length_b   1.000
_cell.length_c   1.000
_cell.angle_alpha   90.00
_cell.angle_beta   90.00
_cell.angle_gamma   90.00
#
_symmetry.space_group_name_H-M   'P 1'
#
loop_
_entity.id
_entity.type
_entity.pdbx_description
1 polymer ?
#
loop_
_entity_poly.entity_id
_entity_poly.type
_entity_poly.pdbx_seq_one_letter_code
_entity_poly.pdbx_strand_id
1 'polypeptide(L)'
;MKQGMTVRFFALGCLILLILTCSHVRPAGALIPSHTPPLEIMLEKVEAAGLVGQKEWLRFVWQDVLHLDLNLLRDWQRICNAIPAGFMEQERQFFPQPGQKRLFSKINPDFVYVVNRVRVSNEQELLAAMGLDPASPAFKPGQQALLTLFRTLHSKQISNLRSYTYRPQLKVLLCDLSMFEDYPDGLKETYRGITYREIILHDFWPCAGDIMQFGSMFFRGLSDDIVARVMVHEHAHTMDKMVPSLYSPLAFFIGRLQTEHLRSLMLEGRGNYGKDQTHYLNEVLLPAAAHAEGWAVFNELINPIVARASGKSGSAFLGIQLGAEETRNREEEVRKCLSVLLFEKPNSAIGRRLEENYDQVPWEDPRVNGQTALCVEGVQALIMSRMARQLAQGWRAVFEAFKTVNRSRRQFRDVIRAYLNAHPQQTLAVMKIIDEETHRKMTVNDLVDFYGITPITYAALHELRPGEANQIHPPVTPAPTPLPPSSTPTGSVASPTSPMPGTPSAPTPTPTPTASGTPTATGSANATAAATLPLTPTPPSPPEPTPTPTPVHDQHSSEQTDLGTVLDIGLDE
;
A
#
# COMPACT_ATOMS: atom_id res chain seq x y z
N MET A 1 39.85 -7.11 18.85
CA MET A 1 38.48 -6.72 18.43
C MET A 1 38.39 -5.35 17.73
N LYS A 2 39.15 -4.31 18.10
CA LYS A 2 39.05 -2.98 17.46
C LYS A 2 39.59 -2.88 16.01
N GLN A 3 40.59 -3.66 15.62
CA GLN A 3 41.15 -3.63 14.25
C GLN A 3 40.25 -4.28 13.17
N GLY A 4 39.43 -5.27 13.52
CA GLY A 4 38.54 -5.94 12.57
C GLY A 4 37.32 -5.09 12.15
N MET A 5 36.94 -4.11 12.97
CA MET A 5 35.84 -3.19 12.67
C MET A 5 36.27 -2.15 11.63
N THR A 6 37.47 -1.57 11.78
CA THR A 6 37.98 -0.52 10.89
C THR A 6 38.19 -1.01 9.46
N VAL A 7 38.66 -2.26 9.29
CA VAL A 7 38.83 -2.88 7.96
C VAL A 7 37.48 -3.13 7.27
N ARG A 8 36.44 -3.51 8.03
CA ARG A 8 35.09 -3.75 7.50
C ARG A 8 34.39 -2.45 7.10
N PHE A 9 34.55 -1.38 7.88
CA PHE A 9 34.03 -0.05 7.51
C PHE A 9 34.78 0.55 6.32
N PHE A 10 36.10 0.30 6.22
CA PHE A 10 36.91 0.74 5.08
C PHE A 10 36.53 -0.02 3.79
N ALA A 11 36.38 -1.35 3.86
CA ALA A 11 35.93 -2.16 2.72
C ALA A 11 34.51 -1.80 2.27
N LEU A 12 33.60 -1.52 3.22
CA LEU A 12 32.25 -1.03 2.91
C LEU A 12 32.28 0.36 2.27
N GLY A 13 33.15 1.25 2.74
CA GLY A 13 33.40 2.56 2.11
C GLY A 13 33.93 2.45 0.69
N CYS A 14 34.88 1.54 0.44
CA CYS A 14 35.41 1.26 -0.91
C CYS A 14 34.34 0.66 -1.82
N LEU A 15 33.47 -0.22 -1.32
CA LEU A 15 32.37 -0.82 -2.08
C LEU A 15 31.30 0.22 -2.46
N ILE A 16 30.93 1.11 -1.53
CA ILE A 16 30.00 2.22 -1.78
C ILE A 16 30.60 3.19 -2.81
N LEU A 17 31.89 3.51 -2.70
CA LEU A 17 32.56 4.36 -3.69
C LEU A 17 32.62 3.70 -5.08
N LEU A 18 32.91 2.39 -5.16
CA LEU A 18 32.95 1.65 -6.42
C LEU A 18 31.59 1.69 -7.12
N ILE A 19 30.51 1.49 -6.35
CA ILE A 19 29.13 1.60 -6.84
C ILE A 19 28.85 3.03 -7.34
N LEU A 20 29.25 4.06 -6.60
CA LEU A 20 29.05 5.46 -7.03
C LEU A 20 29.87 5.83 -8.27
N THR A 21 31.09 5.31 -8.42
CA THR A 21 31.92 5.56 -9.61
C THR A 21 31.46 4.78 -10.85
N CYS A 22 30.91 3.59 -10.69
CA CYS A 22 30.34 2.81 -11.80
C CYS A 22 28.94 3.33 -12.22
N SER A 23 28.28 4.14 -11.38
CA SER A 23 26.94 4.68 -11.64
C SER A 23 26.93 6.05 -12.32
N HIS A 24 28.10 6.67 -12.55
CA HIS A 24 28.19 7.96 -13.24
C HIS A 24 28.72 7.82 -14.67
N VAL A 25 27.85 8.07 -15.65
CA VAL A 25 28.26 8.64 -16.95
C VAL A 25 28.93 9.98 -16.62
N ARG A 26 30.26 10.06 -16.67
CA ARG A 26 30.97 11.32 -16.40
C ARG A 26 30.69 12.32 -17.53
N PRO A 27 30.23 13.56 -17.24
CA PRO A 27 30.40 14.65 -18.17
C PRO A 27 31.90 15.01 -18.23
N ALA A 28 32.41 15.26 -19.43
CA ALA A 28 33.79 15.63 -19.65
C ALA A 28 34.13 16.95 -18.91
N GLY A 29 35.20 16.97 -18.09
CA GLY A 29 35.89 18.22 -17.76
C GLY A 29 36.18 18.57 -16.29
N ALA A 30 36.07 17.66 -15.30
CA ALA A 30 36.46 17.99 -13.92
C ALA A 30 37.83 17.41 -13.55
N LEU A 31 38.81 18.29 -13.26
CA LEU A 31 40.11 17.98 -12.68
C LEU A 31 40.03 17.97 -11.14
N ILE A 32 40.56 16.92 -10.49
CA ILE A 32 40.67 16.79 -9.02
C ILE A 32 42.16 16.78 -8.62
N PRO A 33 42.57 17.34 -7.44
CA PRO A 33 43.98 17.52 -7.08
C PRO A 33 44.71 16.23 -6.64
N SER A 34 46.03 16.29 -6.77
CA SER A 34 47.02 15.21 -6.66
C SER A 34 47.30 14.70 -5.24
N HIS A 35 46.45 13.82 -4.72
CA HIS A 35 46.88 12.80 -3.78
C HIS A 35 46.30 11.46 -4.24
N THR A 36 47.13 10.67 -4.91
CA THR A 36 46.80 9.35 -5.45
C THR A 36 46.29 8.45 -4.31
N PRO A 37 44.99 8.09 -4.27
CA PRO A 37 44.49 7.20 -3.25
C PRO A 37 45.14 5.81 -3.43
N PRO A 38 45.23 4.99 -2.36
CA PRO A 38 45.65 3.58 -2.47
C PRO A 38 44.87 2.76 -3.52
N LEU A 39 43.70 3.27 -3.94
CA LEU A 39 42.80 2.69 -4.93
C LEU A 39 43.30 2.83 -6.38
N GLU A 40 43.92 3.96 -6.77
CA GLU A 40 44.45 4.15 -8.13
C GLU A 40 45.64 3.24 -8.37
N ILE A 41 46.50 3.04 -7.37
CA ILE A 41 47.61 2.09 -7.43
C ILE A 41 47.11 0.64 -7.54
N MET A 42 46.00 0.30 -6.87
CA MET A 42 45.38 -1.02 -7.03
C MET A 42 44.76 -1.19 -8.42
N LEU A 43 44.07 -0.17 -8.95
CA LEU A 43 43.48 -0.22 -10.28
C LEU A 43 44.55 -0.31 -11.36
N GLU A 44 45.60 0.50 -11.29
CA GLU A 44 46.77 0.44 -12.18
C GLU A 44 47.43 -0.93 -12.14
N LYS A 45 47.58 -1.55 -10.96
CA LYS A 45 48.17 -2.89 -10.85
C LYS A 45 47.27 -3.99 -11.43
N VAL A 46 45.96 -3.81 -11.39
CA VAL A 46 44.98 -4.75 -11.97
C VAL A 46 44.89 -4.59 -13.49
N GLU A 47 44.94 -3.35 -13.97
CA GLU A 47 45.03 -3.00 -15.39
C GLU A 47 46.35 -3.48 -16.00
N ALA A 48 47.48 -3.23 -15.33
CA ALA A 48 48.81 -3.68 -15.76
C ALA A 48 48.94 -5.21 -15.77
N ALA A 49 48.17 -5.92 -14.94
CA ALA A 49 48.09 -7.37 -14.94
C ALA A 49 47.12 -7.95 -15.98
N GLY A 50 46.40 -7.10 -16.74
CA GLY A 50 45.43 -7.53 -17.75
C GLY A 50 44.18 -8.20 -17.17
N LEU A 51 43.87 -7.93 -15.90
CA LEU A 51 42.81 -8.62 -15.15
C LEU A 51 41.45 -7.88 -15.17
N VAL A 52 41.41 -6.67 -15.73
CA VAL A 52 40.17 -5.92 -15.92
C VAL A 52 39.27 -6.65 -16.92
N GLY A 53 38.08 -7.07 -16.44
CA GLY A 53 37.10 -7.82 -17.22
C GLY A 53 37.18 -9.35 -17.05
N GLN A 54 38.17 -9.88 -16.33
CA GLN A 54 38.24 -11.32 -16.05
C GLN A 54 37.46 -11.68 -14.79
N LYS A 55 36.60 -12.71 -14.90
CA LYS A 55 35.75 -13.20 -13.80
C LYS A 55 36.57 -13.66 -12.58
N GLU A 56 37.81 -14.12 -12.77
CA GLU A 56 38.66 -14.57 -11.67
C GLU A 56 39.12 -13.44 -10.74
N TRP A 57 39.26 -12.20 -11.23
CA TRP A 57 39.72 -11.09 -10.38
C TRP A 57 38.65 -10.65 -9.38
N LEU A 58 37.41 -10.49 -9.83
CA LEU A 58 36.25 -10.23 -8.96
C LEU A 58 36.11 -11.33 -7.90
N ARG A 59 36.37 -12.58 -8.31
CA ARG A 59 36.37 -13.73 -7.41
C ARG A 59 37.48 -13.65 -6.36
N PHE A 60 38.71 -13.31 -6.73
CA PHE A 60 39.83 -13.14 -5.79
C PHE A 60 39.57 -12.02 -4.76
N VAL A 61 39.14 -10.83 -5.22
CA VAL A 61 38.82 -9.73 -4.30
C VAL A 61 37.69 -10.13 -3.34
N TRP A 62 36.68 -10.86 -3.81
CA TRP A 62 35.53 -11.20 -2.98
C TRP A 62 35.77 -12.39 -2.04
N GLN A 63 36.44 -13.45 -2.51
CA GLN A 63 36.70 -14.63 -1.70
C GLN A 63 37.90 -14.45 -0.76
N ASP A 64 38.99 -13.88 -1.27
CA ASP A 64 40.28 -13.92 -0.58
C ASP A 64 40.56 -12.63 0.19
N VAL A 65 40.06 -11.49 -0.28
CA VAL A 65 40.23 -10.20 0.42
C VAL A 65 39.06 -9.87 1.33
N LEU A 66 37.82 -10.14 0.90
CA LEU A 66 36.61 -9.81 1.67
C LEU A 66 36.00 -11.00 2.41
N HIS A 67 36.46 -12.24 2.16
CA HIS A 67 35.92 -13.47 2.74
C HIS A 67 34.39 -13.62 2.59
N LEU A 68 33.86 -13.18 1.45
CA LEU A 68 32.43 -13.29 1.16
C LEU A 68 32.11 -14.67 0.56
N ASP A 69 31.07 -15.31 1.09
CA ASP A 69 30.57 -16.61 0.64
C ASP A 69 30.15 -16.57 -0.84
N LEU A 70 30.45 -17.61 -1.62
CA LEU A 70 30.02 -17.80 -3.01
C LEU A 70 28.50 -17.78 -3.18
N ASN A 71 27.74 -18.18 -2.15
CA ASN A 71 26.28 -18.05 -2.16
C ASN A 71 25.86 -16.57 -2.14
N LEU A 72 26.55 -15.76 -1.34
CA LEU A 72 26.39 -14.30 -1.30
C LEU A 72 26.69 -13.66 -2.67
N LEU A 73 27.57 -14.29 -3.44
CA LEU A 73 28.05 -13.87 -4.76
C LEU A 73 27.01 -14.14 -5.87
N ARG A 74 26.29 -15.28 -5.80
CA ARG A 74 25.09 -15.52 -6.63
C ARG A 74 23.96 -14.56 -6.27
N ASP A 75 23.76 -14.33 -4.98
CA ASP A 75 22.79 -13.36 -4.51
C ASP A 75 23.18 -11.93 -4.93
N TRP A 76 24.48 -11.63 -5.00
CA TRP A 76 24.99 -10.37 -5.53
C TRP A 76 24.75 -10.21 -7.03
N GLN A 77 24.92 -11.27 -7.83
CA GLN A 77 24.57 -11.19 -9.25
C GLN A 77 23.07 -11.01 -9.48
N ARG A 78 22.22 -11.62 -8.62
CA ARG A 78 20.78 -11.30 -8.57
C ARG A 78 20.54 -9.84 -8.20
N ILE A 79 21.28 -9.30 -7.23
CA ILE A 79 21.23 -7.88 -6.84
C ILE A 79 21.65 -6.97 -8.00
N CYS A 80 22.76 -7.25 -8.69
CA CYS A 80 23.24 -6.48 -9.83
C CYS A 80 22.24 -6.49 -10.99
N ASN A 81 21.56 -7.62 -11.23
CA ASN A 81 20.49 -7.70 -12.23
C ASN A 81 19.20 -6.98 -11.77
N ALA A 82 18.93 -6.96 -10.46
CA ALA A 82 17.78 -6.26 -9.88
C ALA A 82 17.95 -4.73 -9.87
N ILE A 83 19.19 -4.20 -9.88
CA ILE A 83 19.45 -2.76 -9.85
C ILE A 83 18.93 -2.05 -11.11
N PRO A 84 19.28 -2.44 -12.35
CA PRO A 84 18.70 -1.86 -13.56
C PRO A 84 17.17 -2.05 -13.64
N ALA A 85 16.67 -3.21 -13.20
CA ALA A 85 15.23 -3.45 -13.12
C ALA A 85 14.54 -2.47 -12.16
N GLY A 86 15.14 -2.21 -11.00
CA GLY A 86 14.68 -1.22 -10.02
C GLY A 86 14.76 0.22 -10.53
N PHE A 87 15.79 0.55 -11.33
CA PHE A 87 15.86 1.86 -12.01
C PHE A 87 14.81 2.00 -13.10
N MET A 88 14.53 0.97 -13.91
CA MET A 88 13.45 1.01 -14.90
C MET A 88 12.06 1.03 -14.26
N GLU A 89 11.89 0.39 -13.12
CA GLU A 89 10.68 0.44 -12.31
C GLU A 89 10.51 1.83 -11.70
N GLN A 90 11.60 2.43 -11.20
CA GLN A 90 11.60 3.85 -10.85
C GLN A 90 11.33 4.75 -12.05
N GLU A 91 11.86 4.50 -13.24
CA GLU A 91 11.57 5.37 -14.40
C GLU A 91 10.10 5.32 -14.84
N ARG A 92 9.42 4.19 -14.62
CA ARG A 92 7.99 4.04 -14.88
C ARG A 92 7.14 4.67 -13.78
N GLN A 93 7.48 4.42 -12.52
CA GLN A 93 6.80 5.01 -11.36
C GLN A 93 7.05 6.53 -11.26
N PHE A 94 8.25 6.99 -11.64
CA PHE A 94 8.74 8.36 -11.51
C PHE A 94 9.00 8.98 -12.89
N PHE A 95 7.96 9.05 -13.71
CA PHE A 95 7.89 10.06 -14.78
C PHE A 95 7.11 11.29 -14.27
N PRO A 96 7.61 12.08 -13.29
CA PRO A 96 6.77 12.97 -12.47
C PRO A 96 6.16 14.17 -13.20
N GLN A 97 6.58 14.47 -14.43
CA GLN A 97 6.18 15.68 -15.14
C GLN A 97 5.23 15.34 -16.28
N PRO A 98 4.26 16.22 -16.60
CA PRO A 98 3.48 16.10 -17.82
C PRO A 98 4.37 16.03 -19.08
N GLY A 99 3.90 15.31 -20.09
CA GLY A 99 4.59 15.15 -21.37
C GLY A 99 4.56 13.73 -21.91
N GLN A 100 5.17 13.50 -23.08
CA GLN A 100 5.24 12.18 -23.70
C GLN A 100 6.56 11.48 -23.36
N LYS A 101 6.52 10.19 -23.02
CA LYS A 101 7.72 9.36 -22.79
C LYS A 101 7.53 7.96 -23.36
N ARG A 102 8.63 7.38 -23.85
CA ARG A 102 8.71 5.96 -24.20
C ARG A 102 9.06 5.14 -22.97
N LEU A 103 8.24 4.16 -22.63
CA LEU A 103 8.47 3.23 -21.52
C LEU A 103 8.67 1.83 -22.08
N PHE A 104 9.72 1.15 -21.64
CA PHE A 104 10.00 -0.23 -22.04
C PHE A 104 9.37 -1.19 -21.04
N SER A 105 8.77 -2.27 -21.54
CA SER A 105 8.22 -3.34 -20.69
C SER A 105 9.31 -4.01 -19.86
N LYS A 106 8.94 -4.48 -18.65
CA LYS A 106 9.85 -5.19 -17.73
C LYS A 106 10.09 -6.61 -18.21
N ILE A 107 9.07 -7.19 -18.83
CA ILE A 107 9.02 -8.60 -19.17
C ILE A 107 9.51 -8.79 -20.62
N ASN A 108 9.03 -7.97 -21.55
CA ASN A 108 9.42 -8.05 -22.95
C ASN A 108 10.10 -6.75 -23.40
N PRO A 109 11.43 -6.70 -23.54
CA PRO A 109 12.13 -5.47 -23.93
C PRO A 109 11.74 -4.95 -25.32
N ASP A 110 11.10 -5.78 -26.15
CA ASP A 110 10.60 -5.37 -27.47
C ASP A 110 9.27 -4.59 -27.38
N PHE A 111 8.58 -4.65 -26.23
CA PHE A 111 7.41 -3.82 -25.96
C PHE A 111 7.83 -2.43 -25.51
N VAL A 112 7.39 -1.43 -26.29
CA VAL A 112 7.57 -0.01 -25.99
C VAL A 112 6.20 0.66 -25.95
N TYR A 113 5.89 1.29 -24.83
CA TYR A 113 4.70 2.11 -24.64
C TYR A 113 5.03 3.56 -24.92
N VAL A 114 4.18 4.27 -25.67
CA VAL A 114 4.31 5.72 -25.88
C VAL A 114 3.30 6.40 -24.98
N VAL A 115 3.73 6.69 -23.76
CA VAL A 115 2.84 7.21 -22.73
C VAL A 115 2.79 8.73 -22.77
N ASN A 116 1.59 9.29 -22.85
CA ASN A 116 1.34 10.71 -22.62
C ASN A 116 0.91 10.96 -21.17
N ARG A 117 1.65 11.74 -20.39
CA ARG A 117 1.29 12.13 -19.02
C ARG A 117 0.62 13.49 -18.97
N VAL A 118 -0.54 13.57 -18.34
CA VAL A 118 -1.21 14.85 -18.06
C VAL A 118 -1.57 14.96 -16.58
N ARG A 119 -1.50 16.18 -16.05
CA ARG A 119 -1.98 16.48 -14.71
C ARG A 119 -3.48 16.77 -14.79
N VAL A 120 -4.25 16.15 -13.90
CA VAL A 120 -5.71 16.35 -13.81
C VAL A 120 -6.08 16.81 -12.41
N SER A 121 -6.93 17.82 -12.34
CA SER A 121 -7.35 18.49 -11.10
C SER A 121 -8.86 18.37 -10.86
N ASN A 122 -9.62 18.04 -11.91
CA ASN A 122 -11.06 17.89 -11.87
C ASN A 122 -11.52 16.79 -12.84
N GLU A 123 -12.79 16.42 -12.73
CA GLU A 123 -13.40 15.36 -13.52
C GLU A 123 -13.41 15.69 -15.03
N GLN A 124 -13.59 16.95 -15.41
CA GLN A 124 -13.60 17.36 -16.82
C GLN A 124 -12.22 17.19 -17.48
N GLU A 125 -11.15 17.53 -16.77
CA GLU A 125 -9.77 17.30 -17.21
C GLU A 125 -9.47 15.81 -17.35
N LEU A 126 -9.96 14.98 -16.43
CA LEU A 126 -9.86 13.52 -16.51
C LEU A 126 -10.55 12.97 -17.76
N LEU A 127 -11.79 13.40 -18.02
CA LEU A 127 -12.56 13.00 -19.21
C LEU A 127 -11.83 13.40 -20.50
N ALA A 128 -11.36 14.64 -20.58
CA ALA A 128 -10.60 15.13 -21.72
C ALA A 128 -9.30 14.33 -21.94
N ALA A 129 -8.61 13.94 -20.85
CA ALA A 129 -7.39 13.16 -20.93
C ALA A 129 -7.61 11.71 -21.39
N MET A 130 -8.77 11.13 -21.11
CA MET A 130 -9.20 9.83 -21.65
C MET A 130 -9.71 9.94 -23.10
N GLY A 131 -9.65 11.12 -23.71
CA GLY A 131 -10.15 11.38 -25.07
C GLY A 131 -11.67 11.34 -25.18
N LEU A 132 -12.38 11.56 -24.06
CA LEU A 132 -13.84 11.50 -24.02
C LEU A 132 -14.45 12.89 -24.13
N ASP A 133 -15.50 12.99 -24.95
CA ASP A 133 -16.41 14.13 -24.93
C ASP A 133 -17.25 14.07 -23.63
N PRO A 134 -17.26 15.12 -22.80
CA PRO A 134 -18.13 15.18 -21.61
C PRO A 134 -19.62 14.96 -21.91
N ALA A 135 -20.06 15.20 -23.15
CA ALA A 135 -21.43 14.94 -23.59
C ALA A 135 -21.69 13.49 -24.03
N SER A 136 -20.64 12.67 -24.18
CA SER A 136 -20.77 11.27 -24.59
C SER A 136 -21.12 10.37 -23.40
N PRO A 137 -22.22 9.61 -23.46
CA PRO A 137 -22.60 8.69 -22.38
C PRO A 137 -21.85 7.34 -22.41
N ALA A 138 -21.01 7.09 -23.42
CA ALA A 138 -20.42 5.77 -23.67
C ALA A 138 -18.99 5.66 -23.12
N PHE A 139 -18.87 5.32 -21.84
CA PHE A 139 -17.58 4.96 -21.22
C PHE A 139 -17.22 3.51 -21.55
N LYS A 140 -15.95 3.27 -21.91
CA LYS A 140 -15.42 1.90 -21.82
C LYS A 140 -15.37 1.46 -20.35
N PRO A 141 -15.54 0.16 -20.05
CA PRO A 141 -15.44 -0.37 -18.68
C PRO A 141 -14.21 0.14 -17.91
N GLY A 142 -13.02 0.15 -18.51
CA GLY A 142 -11.83 0.65 -17.85
C GLY A 142 -11.87 2.16 -17.58
N GLN A 143 -12.42 2.97 -18.48
CA GLN A 143 -12.56 4.42 -18.29
C GLN A 143 -13.57 4.75 -17.18
N GLN A 144 -14.69 4.02 -17.14
CA GLN A 144 -15.66 4.10 -16.04
C GLN A 144 -14.97 3.79 -14.70
N ALA A 145 -14.12 2.76 -14.65
CA ALA A 145 -13.37 2.44 -13.44
C ALA A 145 -12.41 3.58 -13.03
N LEU A 146 -11.66 4.18 -13.96
CA LEU A 146 -10.79 5.32 -13.63
C LEU A 146 -11.59 6.52 -13.09
N LEU A 147 -12.77 6.78 -13.66
CA LEU A 147 -13.68 7.81 -13.18
C LEU A 147 -14.17 7.51 -11.75
N THR A 148 -14.51 6.25 -11.47
CA THR A 148 -14.90 5.81 -10.12
C THR A 148 -13.76 5.93 -9.12
N LEU A 149 -12.52 5.56 -9.49
CA LEU A 149 -11.32 5.78 -8.67
C LEU A 149 -11.13 7.27 -8.36
N PHE A 150 -11.20 8.13 -9.37
CA PHE A 150 -11.09 9.59 -9.22
C PHE A 150 -12.15 10.14 -8.27
N ARG A 151 -13.42 9.81 -8.48
CA ARG A 151 -14.52 10.25 -7.60
C ARG A 151 -14.34 9.75 -6.16
N THR A 152 -13.81 8.55 -5.99
CA THR A 152 -13.53 7.97 -4.67
C THR A 152 -12.40 8.72 -3.97
N LEU A 153 -11.32 9.07 -4.68
CA LEU A 153 -10.22 9.89 -4.17
C LEU A 153 -10.66 11.26 -3.65
N HIS A 154 -11.63 11.87 -4.32
CA HIS A 154 -12.22 13.15 -3.95
C HIS A 154 -13.41 13.03 -2.99
N SER A 155 -13.76 11.82 -2.56
CA SER A 155 -14.88 11.60 -1.65
C SER A 155 -14.60 12.12 -0.24
N LYS A 156 -15.68 12.43 0.49
CA LYS A 156 -15.61 12.76 1.92
C LYS A 156 -14.97 11.65 2.75
N GLN A 157 -15.10 10.41 2.31
CA GLN A 157 -14.53 9.27 3.00
C GLN A 157 -13.00 9.34 3.02
N ILE A 158 -12.37 9.49 1.85
CA ILE A 158 -10.91 9.66 1.77
C ILE A 158 -10.47 10.89 2.56
N SER A 159 -11.21 12.00 2.45
CA SER A 159 -10.95 13.21 3.25
C SER A 159 -10.96 12.94 4.76
N ASN A 160 -11.92 12.14 5.27
CA ASN A 160 -11.98 11.79 6.69
C ASN A 160 -10.77 10.93 7.13
N LEU A 161 -10.26 10.08 6.24
CA LEU A 161 -9.11 9.21 6.51
C LEU A 161 -7.77 9.97 6.45
N ARG A 162 -7.70 11.13 5.77
CA ARG A 162 -6.48 11.95 5.69
C ARG A 162 -5.90 12.37 7.05
N SER A 163 -6.72 12.51 8.09
CA SER A 163 -6.21 12.85 9.43
C SER A 163 -5.36 11.74 10.08
N TYR A 164 -5.42 10.54 9.50
CA TYR A 164 -4.69 9.35 9.90
C TYR A 164 -3.58 8.96 8.92
N THR A 165 -3.49 9.63 7.76
CA THR A 165 -2.44 9.32 6.79
C THR A 165 -1.07 9.67 7.36
N TYR A 166 -0.11 8.78 7.14
CA TYR A 166 1.27 9.08 7.46
C TYR A 166 1.83 10.15 6.50
N ARG A 167 1.46 10.03 5.23
CA ARG A 167 1.94 10.94 4.19
C ARG A 167 1.03 12.17 4.10
N PRO A 168 1.62 13.38 4.13
CA PRO A 168 0.85 14.61 3.96
C PRO A 168 0.36 14.79 2.52
N GLN A 169 1.08 14.22 1.54
CA GLN A 169 0.73 14.27 0.13
C GLN A 169 0.69 12.86 -0.42
N LEU A 170 -0.36 12.56 -1.18
CA LEU A 170 -0.52 11.32 -1.92
C LEU A 170 -0.52 11.64 -3.42
N LYS A 171 0.38 10.98 -4.15
CA LYS A 171 0.42 11.04 -5.61
C LYS A 171 -0.33 9.83 -6.15
N VAL A 172 -1.25 10.05 -7.08
CA VAL A 172 -2.01 8.98 -7.71
C VAL A 172 -1.87 9.06 -9.22
N LEU A 173 -1.55 7.93 -9.82
CA LEU A 173 -1.49 7.71 -11.25
C LEU A 173 -2.67 6.87 -11.73
N LEU A 174 -3.47 7.41 -12.64
CA LEU A 174 -4.50 6.66 -13.34
C LEU A 174 -4.01 6.38 -14.75
N CYS A 175 -3.84 5.12 -15.12
CA CYS A 175 -3.33 4.71 -16.42
C CYS A 175 -4.50 4.24 -17.30
N ASP A 176 -4.82 5.00 -18.34
CA ASP A 176 -5.83 4.61 -19.32
C ASP A 176 -5.25 3.64 -20.34
N LEU A 177 -5.61 2.38 -20.17
CA LEU A 177 -5.29 1.24 -21.03
C LEU A 177 -6.52 0.75 -21.80
N SER A 178 -7.60 1.54 -21.85
CA SER A 178 -8.89 1.12 -22.43
C SER A 178 -8.82 0.89 -23.95
N MET A 179 -7.77 1.36 -24.60
CA MET A 179 -7.50 1.02 -25.99
C MET A 179 -7.28 -0.48 -26.21
N PHE A 180 -6.72 -1.18 -25.24
CA PHE A 180 -6.52 -2.63 -25.29
C PHE A 180 -7.82 -3.41 -25.09
N GLU A 181 -8.91 -2.77 -24.65
CA GLU A 181 -10.21 -3.42 -24.52
C GLU A 181 -10.82 -3.80 -25.87
N ASP A 182 -10.49 -3.06 -26.92
CA ASP A 182 -10.95 -3.27 -28.30
C ASP A 182 -10.17 -4.38 -29.02
N TYR A 183 -9.04 -4.84 -28.45
CA TYR A 183 -8.15 -5.83 -29.05
C TYR A 183 -8.03 -7.12 -28.20
N PRO A 184 -9.13 -7.82 -27.88
CA PRO A 184 -9.09 -8.99 -27.01
C PRO A 184 -8.28 -10.16 -27.61
N ASP A 185 -8.29 -10.33 -28.94
CA ASP A 185 -7.60 -11.43 -29.60
C ASP A 185 -6.11 -11.13 -29.85
N GLY A 186 -5.76 -9.88 -30.16
CA GLY A 186 -4.36 -9.46 -30.38
C GLY A 186 -3.48 -9.55 -29.13
N LEU A 187 -4.10 -9.67 -27.95
CA LEU A 187 -3.39 -9.82 -26.68
C LEU A 187 -3.20 -11.28 -26.25
N LYS A 188 -3.67 -12.25 -27.06
CA LYS A 188 -3.47 -13.69 -26.82
C LYS A 188 -2.10 -14.19 -27.27
N GLU A 189 -1.41 -13.44 -28.13
CA GLU A 189 -0.02 -13.72 -28.48
C GLU A 189 0.84 -13.77 -27.22
N THR A 190 1.87 -14.62 -27.25
CA THR A 190 2.73 -14.86 -26.08
C THR A 190 4.17 -14.51 -26.36
N TYR A 191 4.83 -13.94 -25.36
CA TYR A 191 6.28 -13.82 -25.30
C TYR A 191 6.79 -14.65 -24.14
N ARG A 192 7.65 -15.63 -24.44
CA ARG A 192 8.16 -16.62 -23.45
C ARG A 192 7.03 -17.31 -22.68
N GLY A 193 5.92 -17.61 -23.36
CA GLY A 193 4.76 -18.27 -22.77
C GLY A 193 3.86 -17.39 -21.90
N ILE A 194 4.12 -16.08 -21.82
CA ILE A 194 3.28 -15.09 -21.12
C ILE A 194 2.53 -14.28 -22.19
N THR A 195 1.21 -14.16 -22.06
CA THR A 195 0.41 -13.40 -23.03
C THR A 195 0.74 -11.90 -23.00
N TYR A 196 0.59 -11.20 -24.11
CA TYR A 196 0.78 -9.74 -24.14
C TYR A 196 -0.17 -9.03 -23.18
N ARG A 197 -1.40 -9.53 -23.01
CA ARG A 197 -2.32 -9.03 -21.98
C ARG A 197 -1.68 -9.06 -20.60
N GLU A 198 -1.10 -10.20 -20.24
CA GLU A 198 -0.46 -10.38 -18.94
C GLU A 198 0.78 -9.52 -18.78
N ILE A 199 1.55 -9.29 -19.84
CA ILE A 199 2.71 -8.39 -19.82
C ILE A 199 2.27 -6.97 -19.51
N ILE A 200 1.28 -6.45 -20.23
CA ILE A 200 0.72 -5.10 -20.02
C ILE A 200 0.17 -4.96 -18.60
N LEU A 201 -0.57 -5.96 -18.11
CA LEU A 201 -1.06 -5.96 -16.74
C LEU A 201 0.11 -5.86 -15.75
N HIS A 202 1.16 -6.66 -15.88
CA HIS A 202 2.32 -6.54 -14.99
C HIS A 202 3.05 -5.18 -15.09
N ASP A 203 3.15 -4.61 -16.28
CA ASP A 203 3.86 -3.34 -16.47
C ASP A 203 3.09 -2.13 -15.92
N PHE A 204 1.76 -2.22 -15.84
CA PHE A 204 0.87 -1.19 -15.32
C PHE A 204 0.05 -1.65 -14.10
N TRP A 205 0.62 -2.57 -13.32
CA TRP A 205 -0.01 -3.18 -12.15
C TRP A 205 -0.39 -2.14 -11.10
N PRO A 206 -1.54 -2.27 -10.41
CA PRO A 206 -1.87 -1.39 -9.31
C PRO A 206 -0.85 -1.52 -8.19
N CYS A 207 -0.20 -0.44 -7.80
CA CYS A 207 0.80 -0.49 -6.74
C CYS A 207 0.64 0.69 -5.80
N ALA A 208 0.78 0.44 -4.51
CA ALA A 208 0.84 1.47 -3.48
C ALA A 208 2.29 1.58 -2.95
N GLY A 209 3.05 2.52 -3.52
CA GLY A 209 4.37 2.94 -3.04
C GLY A 209 4.31 4.39 -2.59
N ASP A 210 5.35 5.19 -2.85
CA ASP A 210 5.28 6.66 -2.74
C ASP A 210 4.30 7.30 -3.73
N ILE A 211 3.93 6.53 -4.75
CA ILE A 211 2.92 6.84 -5.76
C ILE A 211 1.96 5.66 -5.79
N MET A 212 0.68 5.94 -5.88
CA MET A 212 -0.35 4.92 -6.08
C MET A 212 -0.71 4.85 -7.55
N GLN A 213 -0.56 3.70 -8.20
CA GLN A 213 -0.87 3.54 -9.62
C GLN A 213 -2.09 2.64 -9.82
N PHE A 214 -2.92 2.93 -10.82
CA PHE A 214 -4.08 2.12 -11.20
C PHE A 214 -4.20 2.00 -12.71
N GLY A 215 -4.17 0.79 -13.26
CA GLY A 215 -4.41 0.54 -14.68
C GLY A 215 -5.87 0.19 -14.97
N SER A 216 -6.50 0.85 -15.95
CA SER A 216 -7.91 0.65 -16.27
C SER A 216 -8.28 -0.79 -16.64
N MET A 217 -7.35 -1.52 -17.28
CA MET A 217 -7.53 -2.93 -17.66
C MET A 217 -7.76 -3.89 -16.47
N PHE A 218 -7.32 -3.53 -15.27
CA PHE A 218 -7.51 -4.35 -14.06
C PHE A 218 -8.95 -4.38 -13.59
N PHE A 219 -9.69 -3.31 -13.89
CA PHE A 219 -11.03 -3.09 -13.37
C PHE A 219 -12.11 -3.44 -14.38
N ARG A 220 -11.73 -3.99 -15.54
CA ARG A 220 -12.67 -4.37 -16.59
C ARG A 220 -13.68 -5.38 -16.05
N GLY A 221 -14.97 -5.01 -16.11
CA GLY A 221 -16.08 -5.87 -15.69
C GLY A 221 -16.33 -5.88 -14.18
N LEU A 222 -15.59 -5.10 -13.40
CA LEU A 222 -15.89 -4.89 -11.99
C LEU A 222 -16.97 -3.81 -11.83
N SER A 223 -17.77 -3.93 -10.77
CA SER A 223 -18.75 -2.90 -10.41
C SER A 223 -18.06 -1.67 -9.81
N ASP A 224 -18.72 -0.51 -9.89
CA ASP A 224 -18.23 0.72 -9.27
C ASP A 224 -17.98 0.56 -7.75
N ASP A 225 -18.80 -0.24 -7.06
CA ASP A 225 -18.59 -0.55 -5.65
C ASP A 225 -17.26 -1.26 -5.39
N ILE A 226 -16.92 -2.28 -6.18
CA ILE A 226 -15.65 -3.00 -6.07
C ILE A 226 -14.48 -2.06 -6.37
N VAL A 227 -14.58 -1.25 -7.43
CA VAL A 227 -13.53 -0.29 -7.80
C VAL A 227 -13.30 0.74 -6.69
N ALA A 228 -14.37 1.29 -6.12
CA ALA A 228 -14.29 2.22 -5.00
C ALA A 228 -13.66 1.56 -3.76
N ARG A 229 -14.00 0.30 -3.47
CA ARG A 229 -13.37 -0.45 -2.37
C ARG A 229 -11.88 -0.65 -2.58
N VAL A 230 -11.44 -1.02 -3.78
CA VAL A 230 -10.00 -1.14 -4.09
C VAL A 230 -9.28 0.19 -3.89
N MET A 231 -9.88 1.32 -4.28
CA MET A 231 -9.28 2.64 -3.99
C MET A 231 -9.14 2.90 -2.48
N VAL A 232 -10.13 2.52 -1.68
CA VAL A 232 -10.07 2.66 -0.22
C VAL A 232 -8.99 1.75 0.39
N HIS A 233 -8.89 0.53 -0.12
CA HIS A 233 -7.87 -0.44 0.25
C HIS A 233 -6.47 0.13 0.01
N GLU A 234 -6.17 0.54 -1.23
CA GLU A 234 -4.86 1.08 -1.57
C GLU A 234 -4.56 2.39 -0.81
N HIS A 235 -5.57 3.23 -0.58
CA HIS A 235 -5.40 4.41 0.27
C HIS A 235 -5.02 4.06 1.70
N ALA A 236 -5.54 2.97 2.26
CA ALA A 236 -5.22 2.55 3.61
C ALA A 236 -3.74 2.16 3.76
N HIS A 237 -3.13 1.58 2.73
CA HIS A 237 -1.67 1.34 2.69
C HIS A 237 -0.85 2.62 2.79
N THR A 238 -1.37 3.77 2.35
CA THR A 238 -0.69 5.08 2.47
C THR A 238 -0.75 5.65 3.88
N MET A 239 -1.68 5.16 4.73
CA MET A 239 -1.72 5.49 6.15
C MET A 239 -0.65 4.74 6.94
N ASP A 240 -0.12 3.66 6.39
CA ASP A 240 0.80 2.75 7.03
C ASP A 240 2.28 3.15 6.82
N LYS A 241 3.02 3.42 7.91
CA LYS A 241 4.49 3.70 7.84
C LYS A 241 5.35 2.51 7.44
N MET A 242 4.83 1.29 7.54
CA MET A 242 5.53 0.06 7.21
C MET A 242 5.69 -0.09 5.69
N VAL A 243 4.70 0.34 4.91
CA VAL A 243 4.67 0.24 3.45
C VAL A 243 5.88 0.93 2.80
N PRO A 244 6.20 2.21 3.06
CA PRO A 244 7.41 2.82 2.50
C PRO A 244 8.71 2.11 2.92
N SER A 245 8.77 1.48 4.09
CA SER A 245 9.95 0.71 4.51
C SER A 245 10.10 -0.64 3.81
N LEU A 246 8.99 -1.22 3.32
CA LEU A 246 8.98 -2.43 2.49
C LEU A 246 9.34 -2.13 1.03
N TYR A 247 8.93 -0.96 0.51
CA TYR A 247 9.06 -0.61 -0.91
C TYR A 247 10.19 0.38 -1.24
N SER A 248 10.86 1.01 -0.27
CA SER A 248 11.94 1.96 -0.55
C SER A 248 13.23 1.25 -1.01
N PRO A 249 13.75 1.55 -2.21
CA PRO A 249 15.03 1.02 -2.68
C PRO A 249 16.20 1.42 -1.76
N LEU A 250 16.13 2.61 -1.14
CA LEU A 250 17.19 3.07 -0.24
C LEU A 250 17.10 2.42 1.16
N ALA A 251 15.90 2.18 1.69
CA ALA A 251 15.73 1.34 2.89
C ALA A 251 16.14 -0.11 2.60
N PHE A 252 15.91 -0.59 1.38
CA PHE A 252 16.44 -1.84 0.86
C PHE A 252 17.98 -1.83 0.74
N PHE A 253 18.61 -0.68 0.50
CA PHE A 253 20.09 -0.54 0.45
C PHE A 253 20.75 -0.27 1.82
N ILE A 254 20.07 0.40 2.76
CA ILE A 254 20.60 0.77 4.09
C ILE A 254 20.18 -0.26 5.17
N GLY A 255 18.97 -0.81 5.05
CA GLY A 255 18.49 -1.95 5.84
C GLY A 255 19.22 -3.27 5.54
N ARG A 256 20.04 -3.30 4.48
CA ARG A 256 20.92 -4.40 4.04
C ARG A 256 21.98 -4.86 5.06
N LEU A 257 22.09 -4.19 6.21
CA LEU A 257 22.96 -4.59 7.32
C LEU A 257 22.24 -5.44 8.39
N GLN A 258 20.92 -5.65 8.29
CA GLN A 258 20.18 -6.57 9.16
C GLN A 258 19.82 -7.87 8.41
N THR A 259 20.61 -8.92 8.66
CA THR A 259 20.63 -10.19 7.92
C THR A 259 19.36 -11.05 8.03
N GLU A 260 18.57 -10.97 9.10
CA GLU A 260 17.36 -11.79 9.25
C GLU A 260 16.19 -11.33 8.38
N HIS A 261 16.02 -10.02 8.21
CA HIS A 261 14.95 -9.47 7.37
C HIS A 261 15.28 -9.62 5.88
N LEU A 262 16.57 -9.54 5.52
CA LEU A 262 17.07 -9.95 4.20
C LEU A 262 16.82 -11.43 3.97
N ARG A 263 17.00 -12.29 4.97
CA ARG A 263 16.76 -13.72 4.78
C ARG A 263 15.28 -14.00 4.52
N SER A 264 14.31 -13.37 5.21
CA SER A 264 12.89 -13.57 4.88
C SER A 264 12.53 -12.90 3.55
N LEU A 265 12.88 -11.62 3.33
CA LEU A 265 12.58 -10.92 2.07
C LEU A 265 13.30 -11.51 0.84
N MET A 266 14.51 -12.07 0.98
CA MET A 266 15.27 -12.68 -0.12
C MET A 266 15.03 -14.18 -0.29
N LEU A 267 14.76 -14.95 0.78
CA LEU A 267 14.34 -16.34 0.62
C LEU A 267 12.89 -16.43 0.12
N GLU A 268 12.04 -15.47 0.50
CA GLU A 268 10.64 -15.47 0.09
C GLU A 268 10.41 -14.61 -1.15
N GLY A 269 11.17 -13.53 -1.38
CA GLY A 269 11.18 -12.77 -2.63
C GLY A 269 9.84 -12.14 -3.04
N ARG A 270 8.88 -12.04 -2.11
CA ARG A 270 7.44 -11.97 -2.45
C ARG A 270 6.69 -10.72 -2.00
N GLY A 271 7.33 -9.79 -1.29
CA GLY A 271 6.63 -8.62 -0.75
C GLY A 271 5.54 -9.06 0.25
N ASN A 272 4.42 -8.34 0.29
CA ASN A 272 3.25 -8.74 1.09
C ASN A 272 2.39 -9.82 0.40
N TYR A 273 2.67 -10.17 -0.86
CA TYR A 273 1.82 -10.98 -1.71
C TYR A 273 2.16 -12.48 -1.61
N GLY A 274 1.20 -13.31 -2.00
CA GLY A 274 1.40 -14.74 -2.18
C GLY A 274 2.26 -15.13 -3.39
N LYS A 275 2.46 -16.44 -3.64
CA LYS A 275 3.30 -16.98 -4.75
C LYS A 275 2.93 -16.50 -6.13
N ASP A 276 1.64 -16.32 -6.37
CA ASP A 276 1.08 -15.86 -7.63
C ASP A 276 1.01 -14.33 -7.75
N GLN A 277 1.62 -13.59 -6.81
CA GLN A 277 1.56 -12.13 -6.75
C GLN A 277 0.13 -11.61 -6.60
N THR A 278 -0.77 -12.45 -6.05
CA THR A 278 -2.15 -12.11 -5.72
C THR A 278 -2.29 -12.11 -4.19
N HIS A 279 -3.26 -11.35 -3.67
CA HIS A 279 -3.68 -11.44 -2.28
C HIS A 279 -5.03 -12.12 -2.20
N TYR A 280 -5.17 -13.03 -1.24
CA TYR A 280 -6.46 -13.61 -0.91
C TYR A 280 -6.81 -13.31 0.54
N LEU A 281 -8.06 -12.92 0.79
CA LEU A 281 -8.60 -12.62 2.12
C LEU A 281 -8.38 -13.74 3.15
N ASN A 282 -8.27 -14.97 2.66
CA ASN A 282 -8.12 -16.20 3.42
C ASN A 282 -6.72 -16.82 3.32
N GLU A 283 -5.74 -16.09 2.81
CA GLU A 283 -4.35 -16.53 2.75
C GLU A 283 -3.65 -16.42 4.10
N VAL A 284 -2.88 -17.45 4.45
CA VAL A 284 -1.98 -17.42 5.60
C VAL A 284 -0.68 -16.74 5.19
N LEU A 285 -0.48 -15.51 5.66
CA LEU A 285 0.65 -14.64 5.34
C LEU A 285 1.66 -14.59 6.49
N LEU A 286 2.75 -13.84 6.29
CA LEU A 286 3.57 -13.42 7.43
C LEU A 286 2.79 -12.43 8.33
N PRO A 287 3.04 -12.40 9.66
CA PRO A 287 2.30 -11.52 10.58
C PRO A 287 2.27 -10.04 10.20
N ALA A 288 3.35 -9.53 9.59
CA ALA A 288 3.42 -8.14 9.13
C ALA A 288 2.58 -7.90 7.87
N ALA A 289 2.66 -8.79 6.88
CA ALA A 289 1.86 -8.72 5.66
C ALA A 289 0.36 -8.86 5.98
N ALA A 290 -0.01 -9.87 6.79
CA ALA A 290 -1.37 -10.06 7.29
C ALA A 290 -1.93 -8.80 7.97
N HIS A 291 -1.08 -8.05 8.68
CA HIS A 291 -1.47 -6.79 9.32
C HIS A 291 -1.62 -5.63 8.34
N ALA A 292 -0.72 -5.48 7.36
CA ALA A 292 -0.85 -4.45 6.33
C ALA A 292 -2.15 -4.64 5.54
N GLU A 293 -2.38 -5.85 5.04
CA GLU A 293 -3.56 -6.15 4.23
C GLU A 293 -4.83 -6.19 5.09
N GLY A 294 -4.76 -6.76 6.30
CA GLY A 294 -5.89 -6.76 7.24
C GLY A 294 -6.33 -5.34 7.61
N TRP A 295 -5.40 -4.40 7.70
CA TRP A 295 -5.69 -2.97 7.88
C TRP A 295 -6.40 -2.37 6.66
N ALA A 296 -5.97 -2.71 5.45
CA ALA A 296 -6.58 -2.23 4.22
C ALA A 296 -8.00 -2.79 4.02
N VAL A 297 -8.19 -4.09 4.23
CA VAL A 297 -9.51 -4.75 4.20
C VAL A 297 -10.43 -4.20 5.29
N PHE A 298 -9.93 -3.94 6.50
CA PHE A 298 -10.71 -3.27 7.54
C PHE A 298 -11.29 -1.94 7.06
N ASN A 299 -10.48 -1.12 6.39
CA ASN A 299 -10.92 0.17 5.85
C ASN A 299 -12.02 0.01 4.77
N GLU A 300 -11.98 -1.05 3.96
CA GLU A 300 -13.09 -1.40 3.05
C GLU A 300 -14.37 -1.75 3.80
N LEU A 301 -14.26 -2.56 4.86
CA LEU A 301 -15.40 -3.02 5.65
C LEU A 301 -16.10 -1.85 6.33
N ILE A 302 -15.36 -0.98 7.01
CA ILE A 302 -15.94 0.14 7.75
C ILE A 302 -16.27 1.37 6.90
N ASN A 303 -15.88 1.38 5.62
CA ASN A 303 -16.14 2.48 4.69
C ASN A 303 -17.59 3.02 4.80
N PRO A 304 -18.64 2.16 4.72
CA PRO A 304 -20.02 2.65 4.75
C PRO A 304 -20.35 3.45 6.01
N ILE A 305 -19.76 3.07 7.16
CA ILE A 305 -19.92 3.78 8.44
C ILE A 305 -19.18 5.12 8.40
N VAL A 306 -17.92 5.12 7.94
CA VAL A 306 -17.08 6.34 7.89
C VAL A 306 -17.67 7.39 6.95
N ALA A 307 -18.13 6.99 5.78
CA ALA A 307 -18.74 7.89 4.80
C ALA A 307 -19.98 8.60 5.39
N ARG A 308 -20.81 7.87 6.13
CA ARG A 308 -22.10 8.36 6.65
C ARG A 308 -21.98 9.08 8.00
N ALA A 309 -20.91 8.86 8.77
CA ALA A 309 -20.66 9.53 10.05
C ALA A 309 -20.27 11.02 9.91
N SER A 310 -20.04 11.52 8.70
CA SER A 310 -19.61 12.90 8.42
C SER A 310 -20.76 13.90 8.21
N GLY A 311 -22.02 13.45 8.27
CA GLY A 311 -23.20 14.29 8.10
C GLY A 311 -23.53 15.14 9.34
N LYS A 312 -23.66 16.47 9.17
CA LYS A 312 -24.12 17.39 10.21
C LYS A 312 -25.67 17.41 10.31
N SER A 313 -26.34 16.37 10.83
CA SER A 313 -27.75 16.46 11.29
C SER A 313 -28.23 15.18 11.98
N GLY A 314 -29.44 15.19 12.55
CA GLY A 314 -30.13 13.99 13.09
C GLY A 314 -30.31 12.83 12.10
N SER A 315 -30.00 13.02 10.80
CA SER A 315 -29.88 11.96 9.79
C SER A 315 -28.61 11.08 9.95
N ALA A 316 -27.62 11.55 10.71
CA ALA A 316 -26.36 10.82 10.95
C ALA A 316 -26.59 9.47 11.65
N PHE A 317 -27.59 9.37 12.53
CA PHE A 317 -27.90 8.12 13.22
C PHE A 317 -28.42 7.04 12.27
N LEU A 318 -29.38 7.40 11.40
CA LEU A 318 -29.92 6.48 10.38
C LEU A 318 -28.83 6.12 9.35
N GLY A 319 -27.99 7.10 8.98
CA GLY A 319 -26.82 6.86 8.14
C GLY A 319 -25.85 5.84 8.74
N ILE A 320 -25.53 5.96 10.02
CA ILE A 320 -24.64 5.01 10.72
C ILE A 320 -25.28 3.61 10.78
N GLN A 321 -26.59 3.50 11.02
CA GLN A 321 -27.28 2.20 11.05
C GLN A 321 -27.25 1.49 9.69
N LEU A 322 -27.57 2.20 8.60
CA LEU A 322 -27.50 1.64 7.25
C LEU A 322 -26.05 1.28 6.88
N GLY A 323 -25.08 2.11 7.25
CA GLY A 323 -23.67 1.79 7.07
C GLY A 323 -23.25 0.55 7.86
N ALA A 324 -23.80 0.35 9.07
CA ALA A 324 -23.52 -0.83 9.89
C ALA A 324 -24.13 -2.11 9.33
N GLU A 325 -25.28 -2.04 8.65
CA GLU A 325 -25.87 -3.18 7.95
C GLU A 325 -25.04 -3.58 6.72
N GLU A 326 -24.67 -2.60 5.90
CA GLU A 326 -23.79 -2.82 4.75
C GLU A 326 -22.43 -3.41 5.18
N THR A 327 -21.88 -2.91 6.29
CA THR A 327 -20.66 -3.45 6.90
C THR A 327 -20.85 -4.91 7.34
N ARG A 328 -21.99 -5.27 7.95
CA ARG A 328 -22.28 -6.66 8.34
C ARG A 328 -22.37 -7.61 7.14
N ASN A 329 -22.99 -7.17 6.06
CA ASN A 329 -23.08 -7.97 4.84
C ASN A 329 -21.68 -8.25 4.26
N ARG A 330 -20.81 -7.23 4.27
CA ARG A 330 -19.40 -7.39 3.86
C ARG A 330 -18.60 -8.27 4.83
N GLU A 331 -18.82 -8.14 6.14
CA GLU A 331 -18.23 -9.06 7.14
C GLU A 331 -18.62 -10.52 6.84
N GLU A 332 -19.88 -10.77 6.43
CA GLU A 332 -20.34 -12.12 6.09
C GLU A 332 -19.71 -12.66 4.79
N GLU A 333 -19.52 -11.80 3.78
CA GLU A 333 -18.75 -12.17 2.59
C GLU A 333 -17.32 -12.59 2.94
N VAL A 334 -16.65 -11.82 3.82
CA VAL A 334 -15.31 -12.18 4.31
C VAL A 334 -15.34 -13.51 5.07
N ARG A 335 -16.30 -13.73 5.98
CA ARG A 335 -16.44 -15.01 6.70
C ARG A 335 -16.64 -16.19 5.74
N LYS A 336 -17.42 -16.00 4.68
CA LYS A 336 -17.60 -17.03 3.63
C LYS A 336 -16.27 -17.37 2.96
N CYS A 337 -15.46 -16.36 2.61
CA CYS A 337 -14.11 -16.58 2.07
C CYS A 337 -13.21 -17.31 3.08
N LEU A 338 -13.32 -16.97 4.37
CA LEU A 338 -12.54 -17.61 5.43
C LEU A 338 -12.95 -19.04 5.74
N SER A 339 -14.04 -19.59 5.19
CA SER A 339 -14.44 -20.99 5.42
C SER A 339 -13.36 -22.01 5.02
N VAL A 340 -12.45 -21.61 4.14
CA VAL A 340 -11.24 -22.33 3.74
C VAL A 340 -10.07 -21.36 3.82
N LEU A 341 -8.95 -21.78 4.38
CA LEU A 341 -7.71 -21.01 4.41
C LEU A 341 -6.73 -21.51 3.35
N LEU A 342 -5.94 -20.60 2.79
CA LEU A 342 -4.93 -20.91 1.78
C LEU A 342 -3.56 -20.97 2.43
N PHE A 343 -2.96 -22.15 2.44
CA PHE A 343 -1.59 -22.38 2.87
C PHE A 343 -0.70 -22.53 1.66
N GLU A 344 0.35 -21.74 1.59
CA GLU A 344 1.30 -21.85 0.50
C GLU A 344 2.02 -23.21 0.51
N LYS A 345 2.03 -23.90 -0.63
CA LYS A 345 2.71 -25.19 -0.79
C LYS A 345 4.22 -25.01 -0.75
N PRO A 346 4.95 -25.83 0.03
CA PRO A 346 6.41 -25.83 -0.02
C PRO A 346 6.86 -26.25 -1.43
N ASN A 347 7.89 -25.59 -1.96
CA ASN A 347 8.51 -25.90 -3.26
C ASN A 347 7.62 -25.80 -4.51
N SER A 348 6.36 -25.35 -4.44
CA SER A 348 5.64 -24.99 -5.68
C SER A 348 6.42 -23.89 -6.41
N ALA A 349 6.53 -24.05 -7.72
CA ALA A 349 7.10 -23.02 -8.58
C ALA A 349 6.29 -21.73 -8.44
N ILE A 350 6.86 -20.58 -8.80
CA ILE A 350 6.09 -19.36 -8.96
C ILE A 350 5.11 -19.61 -10.13
N GLY A 351 3.90 -20.04 -9.79
CA GLY A 351 2.80 -20.29 -10.73
C GLY A 351 1.75 -19.19 -10.64
N ARG A 352 0.83 -19.15 -11.59
CA ARG A 352 -0.30 -18.20 -11.60
C ARG A 352 -1.62 -18.82 -11.15
N ARG A 353 -1.63 -20.12 -10.84
CA ARG A 353 -2.83 -20.85 -10.47
C ARG A 353 -2.85 -21.10 -8.97
N LEU A 354 -3.96 -20.74 -8.35
CA LEU A 354 -4.20 -20.95 -6.93
C LEU A 354 -3.98 -22.41 -6.54
N GLU A 355 -4.50 -23.37 -7.31
CA GLU A 355 -4.43 -24.80 -6.98
C GLU A 355 -3.01 -25.36 -7.07
N GLU A 356 -2.17 -24.77 -7.92
CA GLU A 356 -0.76 -25.17 -8.07
C GLU A 356 0.09 -24.65 -6.89
N ASN A 357 -0.31 -23.51 -6.33
CA ASN A 357 0.48 -22.79 -5.34
C ASN A 357 0.03 -23.02 -3.88
N TYR A 358 -1.24 -23.34 -3.64
CA TYR A 358 -1.81 -23.39 -2.29
C TYR A 358 -2.52 -24.71 -1.99
N ASP A 359 -2.45 -25.09 -0.73
CA ASP A 359 -3.36 -26.02 -0.08
C ASP A 359 -4.58 -25.25 0.43
N GLN A 360 -5.77 -25.75 0.10
CA GLN A 360 -7.04 -25.28 0.64
C GLN A 360 -7.39 -26.08 1.89
N VAL A 361 -7.51 -25.40 3.03
CA VAL A 361 -7.51 -26.02 4.35
C VAL A 361 -8.69 -25.52 5.18
N PRO A 362 -9.58 -26.39 5.69
CA PRO A 362 -10.69 -25.97 6.54
C PRO A 362 -10.19 -25.54 7.94
N TRP A 363 -11.00 -24.79 8.69
CA TRP A 363 -10.66 -24.33 10.05
C TRP A 363 -10.34 -25.44 11.04
N GLU A 364 -10.91 -26.63 10.85
CA GLU A 364 -10.73 -27.79 11.71
C GLU A 364 -9.34 -28.43 11.54
N ASP A 365 -8.61 -28.11 10.48
CA ASP A 365 -7.28 -28.68 10.22
C ASP A 365 -6.30 -28.33 11.36
N PRO A 366 -5.51 -29.30 11.84
CA PRO A 366 -4.54 -29.09 12.93
C PRO A 366 -3.49 -27.99 12.65
N ARG A 367 -3.22 -27.65 11.39
CA ARG A 367 -2.32 -26.56 11.00
C ARG A 367 -2.91 -25.19 11.35
N VAL A 368 -4.24 -25.08 11.45
CA VAL A 368 -4.96 -23.85 11.80
C VAL A 368 -5.05 -23.74 13.32
N ASN A 369 -3.99 -23.19 13.92
CA ASN A 369 -3.96 -22.75 15.32
C ASN A 369 -4.23 -21.24 15.43
N GLY A 370 -4.30 -20.72 16.65
CA GLY A 370 -4.62 -19.30 16.88
C GLY A 370 -3.60 -18.32 16.31
N GLN A 371 -2.31 -18.66 16.32
CA GLN A 371 -1.27 -17.81 15.71
C GLN A 371 -1.41 -17.79 14.19
N THR A 372 -1.68 -18.95 13.58
CA THR A 372 -1.95 -19.06 12.14
C THR A 372 -3.20 -18.26 11.75
N ALA A 373 -4.28 -18.32 12.54
CA ALA A 373 -5.50 -17.56 12.29
C ALA A 373 -5.23 -16.05 12.29
N LEU A 374 -4.40 -15.56 13.21
CA LEU A 374 -3.98 -14.16 13.25
C LEU A 374 -3.01 -13.78 12.12
N CYS A 375 -2.52 -14.74 11.35
CA CYS A 375 -1.72 -14.50 10.15
C CYS A 375 -2.59 -14.43 8.88
N VAL A 376 -3.92 -14.35 9.00
CA VAL A 376 -4.86 -14.19 7.89
C VAL A 376 -5.45 -12.78 7.90
N GLU A 377 -5.33 -12.06 6.79
CA GLU A 377 -5.76 -10.65 6.67
C GLU A 377 -7.27 -10.48 6.94
N GLY A 378 -8.12 -11.37 6.42
CA GLY A 378 -9.56 -11.32 6.63
C GLY A 378 -9.94 -11.50 8.10
N VAL A 379 -9.23 -12.33 8.86
CA VAL A 379 -9.45 -12.53 10.30
C VAL A 379 -9.15 -11.24 11.07
N GLN A 380 -8.01 -10.61 10.79
CA GLN A 380 -7.65 -9.34 11.42
C GLN A 380 -8.63 -8.23 11.07
N ALA A 381 -9.06 -8.16 9.80
CA ALA A 381 -10.04 -7.19 9.33
C ALA A 381 -11.39 -7.33 10.04
N LEU A 382 -11.87 -8.57 10.22
CA LEU A 382 -13.10 -8.86 10.96
C LEU A 382 -12.99 -8.45 12.43
N ILE A 383 -11.87 -8.74 13.09
CA ILE A 383 -11.63 -8.33 14.48
C ILE A 383 -11.71 -6.79 14.58
N MET A 384 -10.99 -6.06 13.73
CA MET A 384 -11.00 -4.60 13.74
C MET A 384 -12.38 -4.02 13.40
N SER A 385 -13.09 -4.60 12.42
CA SER A 385 -14.45 -4.18 12.04
C SER A 385 -15.43 -4.37 13.20
N ARG A 386 -15.38 -5.52 13.87
CA ARG A 386 -16.20 -5.80 15.05
C ARG A 386 -15.86 -4.88 16.20
N MET A 387 -14.59 -4.62 16.48
CA MET A 387 -14.19 -3.62 17.46
C MET A 387 -14.79 -2.25 17.12
N ALA A 388 -14.65 -1.81 15.87
CA ALA A 388 -15.17 -0.53 15.40
C ALA A 388 -16.70 -0.38 15.48
N ARG A 389 -17.45 -1.49 15.43
CA ARG A 389 -18.92 -1.51 15.47
C ARG A 389 -19.52 -1.78 16.85
N GLN A 390 -18.92 -2.71 17.60
CA GLN A 390 -19.52 -3.26 18.82
C GLN A 390 -19.03 -2.56 20.09
N LEU A 391 -17.86 -1.93 20.02
CA LEU A 391 -17.22 -1.30 21.17
C LEU A 391 -17.55 0.19 21.25
N ALA A 392 -17.41 0.75 22.45
CA ALA A 392 -17.59 2.17 22.66
C ALA A 392 -16.52 2.95 21.87
N GLN A 393 -16.82 4.21 21.50
CA GLN A 393 -15.98 5.09 20.67
C GLN A 393 -15.79 4.62 19.21
N GLY A 394 -16.21 3.40 18.88
CA GLY A 394 -16.33 2.86 17.53
C GLY A 394 -15.02 2.86 16.74
N TRP A 395 -15.12 3.07 15.42
CA TRP A 395 -13.96 3.03 14.52
C TRP A 395 -12.84 4.01 14.91
N ARG A 396 -13.16 5.18 15.47
CA ARG A 396 -12.15 6.19 15.84
C ARG A 396 -11.13 5.65 16.85
N ALA A 397 -11.57 4.86 17.82
CA ALA A 397 -10.67 4.25 18.81
C ALA A 397 -9.67 3.28 18.17
N VAL A 398 -10.09 2.53 17.14
CA VAL A 398 -9.20 1.63 16.38
C VAL A 398 -8.14 2.44 15.63
N PHE A 399 -8.53 3.56 15.00
CA PHE A 399 -7.60 4.43 14.29
C PHE A 399 -6.61 5.15 15.21
N GLU A 400 -7.05 5.63 16.37
CA GLU A 400 -6.14 6.25 17.35
C GLU A 400 -5.14 5.23 17.90
N ALA A 401 -5.59 3.99 18.18
CA ALA A 401 -4.71 2.90 18.56
C ALA A 401 -3.68 2.60 17.45
N PHE A 402 -4.13 2.48 16.20
CA PHE A 402 -3.26 2.31 15.04
C PHE A 402 -2.22 3.43 14.94
N LYS A 403 -2.66 4.69 15.01
CA LYS A 403 -1.80 5.89 14.92
C LYS A 403 -0.72 5.90 16.00
N THR A 404 -1.07 5.51 17.23
CA THR A 404 -0.15 5.44 18.37
C THR A 404 1.02 4.49 18.11
N VAL A 405 0.78 3.38 17.42
CA VAL A 405 1.81 2.39 17.09
C VAL A 405 2.24 2.44 15.63
N ASN A 406 1.89 3.48 14.88
CA ASN A 406 2.21 3.61 13.46
C ASN A 406 3.69 3.94 13.26
N ARG A 407 4.52 2.90 13.38
CA ARG A 407 5.97 2.86 13.19
C ARG A 407 6.33 1.73 12.22
N SER A 408 7.59 1.69 11.78
CA SER A 408 8.10 0.57 11.00
C SER A 408 8.03 -0.72 11.83
N ARG A 409 7.68 -1.84 11.19
CA ARG A 409 7.65 -3.19 11.78
C ARG A 409 6.68 -3.38 12.96
N ARG A 410 5.50 -2.76 12.89
CA ARG A 410 4.42 -3.10 13.83
C ARG A 410 3.69 -4.36 13.40
N GLN A 411 3.04 -5.00 14.36
CA GLN A 411 2.17 -6.15 14.15
C GLN A 411 0.77 -5.85 14.69
N PHE A 412 -0.20 -6.70 14.34
CA PHE A 412 -1.57 -6.59 14.82
C PHE A 412 -1.68 -6.50 16.35
N ARG A 413 -0.89 -7.31 17.08
CA ARG A 413 -0.82 -7.27 18.54
C ARG A 413 -0.47 -5.89 19.11
N ASP A 414 0.34 -5.11 18.40
CA ASP A 414 0.73 -3.77 18.86
C ASP A 414 -0.49 -2.83 18.85
N VAL A 415 -1.32 -2.91 17.80
CA VAL A 415 -2.55 -2.12 17.68
C VAL A 415 -3.54 -2.52 18.78
N ILE A 416 -3.71 -3.83 19.01
CA ILE A 416 -4.60 -4.32 20.07
C ILE A 416 -4.12 -3.87 21.46
N ARG A 417 -2.82 -4.00 21.77
CA ARG A 417 -2.28 -3.54 23.05
C ARG A 417 -2.43 -2.03 23.23
N ALA A 418 -2.20 -1.24 22.18
CA ALA A 418 -2.44 0.20 22.22
C ALA A 418 -3.91 0.53 22.52
N TYR A 419 -4.84 -0.19 21.88
CA TYR A 419 -6.27 -0.05 22.14
C TYR A 419 -6.61 -0.39 23.60
N LEU A 420 -6.14 -1.52 24.11
CA LEU A 420 -6.39 -1.96 25.49
C LEU A 420 -5.84 -0.98 26.53
N ASN A 421 -4.65 -0.42 26.28
CA ASN A 421 -4.07 0.59 27.15
C ASN A 421 -4.90 1.89 27.18
N ALA A 422 -5.47 2.30 26.05
CA ALA A 422 -6.32 3.49 25.98
C ALA A 422 -7.75 3.24 26.51
N HIS A 423 -8.22 1.99 26.48
CA HIS A 423 -9.60 1.61 26.80
C HIS A 423 -9.67 0.36 27.71
N PRO A 424 -9.07 0.39 28.91
CA PRO A 424 -8.96 -0.77 29.80
C PRO A 424 -10.32 -1.40 30.16
N GLN A 425 -11.37 -0.60 30.26
CA GLN A 425 -12.74 -1.06 30.53
C GLN A 425 -13.34 -1.93 29.42
N GLN A 426 -12.75 -1.93 28.22
CA GLN A 426 -13.22 -2.71 27.07
C GLN A 426 -12.43 -4.01 26.86
N THR A 427 -11.50 -4.33 27.78
CA THR A 427 -10.57 -5.45 27.63
C THR A 427 -11.27 -6.79 27.40
N LEU A 428 -12.23 -7.15 28.24
CA LEU A 428 -12.97 -8.40 28.09
C LEU A 428 -13.68 -8.51 26.73
N ALA A 429 -14.32 -7.42 26.28
CA ALA A 429 -15.05 -7.40 25.02
C ALA A 429 -14.11 -7.56 23.81
N VAL A 430 -12.95 -6.89 23.82
CA VAL A 430 -11.91 -7.06 22.79
C VAL A 430 -11.40 -8.50 22.78
N MET A 431 -11.07 -9.05 23.95
CA MET A 431 -10.58 -10.42 24.05
C MET A 431 -11.61 -11.44 23.56
N LYS A 432 -12.89 -11.23 23.86
CA LYS A 432 -14.00 -12.05 23.36
C LYS A 432 -14.12 -12.00 21.84
N ILE A 433 -14.03 -10.81 21.23
CA ILE A 433 -14.06 -10.65 19.76
C ILE A 433 -12.93 -11.46 19.12
N ILE A 434 -11.70 -11.32 19.64
CA ILE A 434 -10.54 -12.05 19.11
C ILE A 434 -10.70 -13.56 19.31
N ASP A 435 -11.16 -14.00 20.48
CA ASP A 435 -11.38 -15.42 20.76
C ASP A 435 -12.42 -16.03 19.82
N GLU A 436 -13.50 -15.29 19.50
CA GLU A 436 -14.53 -15.73 18.56
C GLU A 436 -14.04 -15.75 17.11
N GLU A 437 -13.41 -14.68 16.62
CA GLU A 437 -12.94 -14.61 15.22
C GLU A 437 -11.73 -15.51 14.94
N THR A 438 -11.01 -15.96 15.98
CA THR A 438 -10.00 -17.01 15.88
C THR A 438 -10.56 -18.41 16.16
N HIS A 439 -11.89 -18.57 16.23
CA HIS A 439 -12.58 -19.84 16.48
C HIS A 439 -12.08 -20.56 17.74
N ARG A 440 -11.73 -19.78 18.77
CA ARG A 440 -11.12 -20.22 20.05
C ARG A 440 -9.82 -21.02 19.89
N LYS A 441 -9.15 -20.91 18.73
CA LYS A 441 -7.91 -21.62 18.43
C LYS A 441 -6.68 -21.05 19.13
N MET A 442 -6.77 -19.84 19.69
CA MET A 442 -5.72 -19.31 20.57
C MET A 442 -5.74 -20.07 21.90
N THR A 443 -4.60 -20.62 22.31
CA THR A 443 -4.46 -21.16 23.65
C THR A 443 -4.40 -20.02 24.66
N VAL A 444 -4.60 -20.33 25.94
CA VAL A 444 -4.43 -19.35 27.03
C VAL A 444 -3.03 -18.74 27.05
N ASN A 445 -1.99 -19.52 26.72
CA ASN A 445 -0.62 -19.01 26.58
C ASN A 445 -0.47 -18.07 25.37
N ASP A 446 -1.13 -18.38 24.25
CA ASP A 446 -1.14 -17.47 23.09
C ASP A 446 -1.84 -16.14 23.43
N LEU A 447 -2.97 -16.19 24.14
CA LEU A 447 -3.68 -14.99 24.58
C LEU A 447 -2.81 -14.15 25.53
N VAL A 448 -2.10 -14.79 26.46
CA VAL A 448 -1.13 -14.13 27.34
C VAL A 448 0.00 -13.47 26.56
N ASP A 449 0.63 -14.19 25.62
CA ASP A 449 1.67 -13.61 24.77
C ASP A 449 1.11 -12.46 23.94
N PHE A 450 -0.11 -12.59 23.42
CA PHE A 450 -0.72 -11.59 22.55
C PHE A 450 -1.07 -10.29 23.30
N TYR A 451 -1.76 -10.37 24.44
CA TYR A 451 -2.19 -9.20 25.21
C TYR A 451 -1.13 -8.66 26.18
N GLY A 452 -0.23 -9.52 26.64
CA GLY A 452 0.59 -9.28 27.83
C GLY A 452 -0.20 -9.51 29.14
N ILE A 453 0.53 -9.76 30.23
CA ILE A 453 -0.07 -9.98 31.56
C ILE A 453 -0.09 -8.66 32.33
N THR A 454 -1.28 -8.14 32.55
CA THR A 454 -1.59 -7.01 33.44
C THR A 454 -2.70 -7.45 34.38
N PRO A 455 -2.96 -6.77 35.51
CA PRO A 455 -4.10 -7.11 36.37
C PRO A 455 -5.43 -7.16 35.63
N ILE A 456 -5.62 -6.27 34.64
CA ILE A 456 -6.85 -6.15 33.86
C ILE A 456 -6.96 -7.29 32.83
N THR A 457 -5.91 -7.55 32.05
CA THR A 457 -5.91 -8.65 31.08
C THR A 457 -5.96 -10.01 31.75
N TYR A 458 -5.35 -10.17 32.93
CA TYR A 458 -5.44 -11.37 33.74
C TYR A 458 -6.88 -11.63 34.23
N ALA A 459 -7.54 -10.61 34.81
CA ALA A 459 -8.93 -10.74 35.25
C ALA A 459 -9.87 -11.06 34.09
N ALA A 460 -9.72 -10.35 32.96
CA ALA A 460 -10.52 -10.60 31.76
C ALA A 460 -10.30 -12.01 31.18
N LEU A 461 -9.07 -12.54 31.24
CA LEU A 461 -8.77 -13.90 30.78
C LEU A 461 -9.39 -14.97 31.68
N HIS A 462 -9.41 -14.76 33.00
CA HIS A 462 -10.12 -15.64 33.93
C HIS A 462 -11.64 -15.63 33.72
N GLU A 463 -12.20 -14.50 33.34
CA GLU A 463 -13.63 -14.43 33.00
C GLU A 463 -13.92 -15.10 31.64
N LEU A 464 -13.06 -14.89 30.64
CA LEU A 464 -13.21 -15.45 29.30
C LEU A 464 -13.01 -16.98 29.28
N ARG A 465 -12.03 -17.50 30.03
CA ARG A 465 -11.63 -18.92 30.04
C ARG A 465 -11.33 -19.42 31.46
N PRO A 466 -12.32 -19.49 32.37
CA PRO A 466 -12.11 -19.75 33.80
C PRO A 466 -11.40 -21.07 34.11
N GLY A 467 -11.60 -22.11 33.31
CA GLY A 467 -10.94 -23.41 33.51
C GLY A 467 -9.48 -23.45 33.05
N GLU A 468 -9.18 -22.80 31.93
CA GLU A 468 -7.84 -22.81 31.31
C GLU A 468 -6.92 -21.76 31.95
N ALA A 469 -7.47 -20.61 32.39
CA ALA A 469 -6.73 -19.51 32.97
C ALA A 469 -6.07 -19.86 34.33
N ASN A 470 -6.56 -20.88 35.03
CA ASN A 470 -5.98 -21.35 36.30
C ASN A 470 -4.52 -21.85 36.15
N GLN A 471 -4.06 -22.07 34.91
CA GLN A 471 -2.68 -22.45 34.62
C GLN A 471 -1.72 -21.25 34.56
N ILE A 472 -2.23 -20.02 34.56
CA ILE A 472 -1.43 -18.79 34.51
C ILE A 472 -1.22 -18.24 35.91
N HIS A 473 0.02 -17.84 36.21
CA HIS A 473 0.33 -17.12 37.43
C HIS A 473 -0.15 -15.66 37.35
N PRO A 474 -0.79 -15.13 38.41
CA PRO A 474 -1.18 -13.72 38.45
C PRO A 474 0.06 -12.82 38.25
N PRO A 475 -0.10 -11.64 37.62
CA PRO A 475 0.99 -10.69 37.50
C PRO A 475 1.54 -10.38 38.90
N VAL A 476 2.85 -10.53 39.06
CA VAL A 476 3.51 -10.14 40.30
C VAL A 476 3.38 -8.63 40.41
N THR A 477 2.51 -8.15 41.30
CA THR A 477 2.46 -6.73 41.64
C THR A 477 3.86 -6.34 42.12
N PRO A 478 4.57 -5.43 41.42
CA PRO A 478 5.87 -5.01 41.89
C PRO A 478 5.69 -4.50 43.31
N ALA A 479 6.46 -5.06 44.26
CA ALA A 479 6.45 -4.58 45.62
C ALA A 479 6.63 -3.05 45.58
N PRO A 480 5.80 -2.28 46.31
CA PRO A 480 5.88 -0.83 46.28
C PRO A 480 7.34 -0.44 46.49
N THR A 481 7.93 0.24 45.50
CA THR A 481 9.33 0.68 45.59
C THR A 481 9.46 1.41 46.92
N PRO A 482 10.34 0.96 47.84
CA PRO A 482 10.48 1.61 49.13
C PRO A 482 10.71 3.09 48.87
N LEU A 483 9.86 3.92 49.47
CA LEU A 483 9.95 5.37 49.33
C LEU A 483 11.41 5.75 49.59
N PRO A 484 12.03 6.58 48.73
CA PRO A 484 13.37 7.08 49.02
C PRO A 484 13.36 7.66 50.44
N PRO A 485 14.39 7.39 51.25
CA PRO A 485 14.43 7.83 52.64
C PRO A 485 14.15 9.33 52.68
N SER A 486 13.10 9.70 53.40
CA SER A 486 12.68 11.09 53.59
C SER A 486 13.89 11.89 54.08
N SER A 487 14.49 12.67 53.19
CA SER A 487 15.51 13.64 53.56
C SER A 487 14.81 14.71 54.38
N THR A 488 14.94 14.60 55.70
CA THR A 488 14.43 15.56 56.67
C THR A 488 15.02 16.95 56.32
N PRO A 489 14.20 17.95 55.96
CA PRO A 489 14.72 19.29 55.72
C PRO A 489 15.13 19.88 57.06
N THR A 490 16.43 20.03 57.27
CA THR A 490 16.95 20.76 58.42
C THR A 490 16.93 22.24 58.08
N GLY A 491 15.96 22.97 58.66
CA GLY A 491 16.00 24.41 58.95
C GLY A 491 16.21 25.41 57.82
N SER A 492 15.27 26.35 57.66
CA SER A 492 15.50 27.75 58.08
C SER A 492 14.33 28.63 57.64
N VAL A 493 13.80 29.38 58.60
CA VAL A 493 12.76 30.39 58.46
C VAL A 493 13.33 31.61 57.73
N ALA A 494 12.70 32.03 56.63
CA ALA A 494 12.75 33.40 56.14
C ALA A 494 11.51 33.68 55.27
N SER A 495 10.60 34.50 55.79
CA SER A 495 9.53 35.14 55.01
C SER A 495 10.14 36.18 54.07
N PRO A 496 9.55 36.38 52.87
CA PRO A 496 8.99 37.71 52.63
C PRO A 496 7.65 37.71 51.85
N THR A 497 6.99 38.84 52.03
CA THR A 497 5.74 39.40 51.49
C THR A 497 5.65 39.57 49.96
N SER A 498 4.46 39.25 49.42
CA SER A 498 3.71 39.87 48.28
C SER A 498 4.26 39.75 46.84
N PRO A 499 3.45 40.05 45.78
CA PRO A 499 1.98 40.06 45.60
C PRO A 499 1.49 39.18 44.41
N MET A 500 0.16 39.06 44.26
CA MET A 500 -0.53 38.34 43.17
C MET A 500 -0.26 38.92 41.77
N PRO A 501 -0.18 38.08 40.72
CA PRO A 501 -0.43 38.51 39.34
C PRO A 501 -1.88 38.24 38.93
N GLY A 502 -2.47 39.25 38.31
CA GLY A 502 -3.85 39.29 37.85
C GLY A 502 -4.14 38.44 36.61
N THR A 503 -5.44 38.24 36.43
CA THR A 503 -6.14 37.60 35.33
C THR A 503 -5.88 38.29 33.99
N PRO A 504 -5.54 37.58 32.90
CA PRO A 504 -5.58 38.16 31.56
C PRO A 504 -6.98 38.03 30.95
N SER A 505 -7.56 39.20 30.64
CA SER A 505 -8.80 39.38 29.88
C SER A 505 -8.63 39.01 28.41
N ALA A 506 -9.70 38.47 27.82
CA ALA A 506 -9.82 38.13 26.41
C ALA A 506 -9.80 39.39 25.49
N PRO A 507 -9.22 39.31 24.29
CA PRO A 507 -9.37 40.36 23.29
C PRO A 507 -10.63 40.15 22.42
N THR A 508 -11.47 41.17 22.41
CA THR A 508 -12.59 41.39 21.47
C THR A 508 -12.06 41.79 20.09
N PRO A 509 -12.66 41.33 18.96
CA PRO A 509 -12.21 41.71 17.62
C PRO A 509 -12.74 43.07 17.17
N THR A 510 -11.88 43.84 16.49
CA THR A 510 -12.19 45.09 15.79
C THR A 510 -12.64 44.79 14.34
N PRO A 511 -13.64 45.49 13.78
CA PRO A 511 -14.12 45.27 12.42
C PRO A 511 -13.27 46.03 11.38
N THR A 512 -13.11 45.42 10.20
CA THR A 512 -12.49 46.02 9.01
C THR A 512 -13.59 46.50 8.04
N PRO A 513 -13.41 47.63 7.32
CA PRO A 513 -14.50 48.34 6.66
C PRO A 513 -14.83 47.82 5.27
N THR A 514 -16.11 47.97 4.92
CA THR A 514 -16.74 47.75 3.62
C THR A 514 -16.59 48.99 2.73
N ALA A 515 -16.17 48.76 1.49
CA ALA A 515 -16.33 49.61 0.31
C ALA A 515 -16.62 48.64 -0.85
N SER A 516 -17.43 48.87 -1.87
CA SER A 516 -18.19 50.02 -2.37
C SER A 516 -18.93 49.53 -3.62
N GLY A 517 -20.07 50.14 -3.97
CA GLY A 517 -20.41 50.38 -5.39
C GLY A 517 -21.38 49.44 -6.12
N THR A 518 -22.66 49.85 -6.14
CA THR A 518 -23.75 49.65 -7.12
C THR A 518 -23.34 50.09 -8.55
N PRO A 519 -24.10 49.89 -9.68
CA PRO A 519 -25.55 49.59 -9.78
C PRO A 519 -26.09 48.65 -10.91
N THR A 520 -27.29 48.15 -10.59
CA THR A 520 -28.56 47.93 -11.33
C THR A 520 -28.71 48.05 -12.87
N ALA A 521 -29.39 47.02 -13.42
CA ALA A 521 -30.50 46.96 -14.42
C ALA A 521 -30.27 47.55 -15.84
N THR A 522 -30.84 47.04 -16.94
CA THR A 522 -32.18 46.54 -17.28
C THR A 522 -32.12 45.84 -18.65
N GLY A 523 -33.02 44.90 -18.96
CA GLY A 523 -33.26 44.49 -20.35
C GLY A 523 -34.13 43.23 -20.53
N SER A 524 -35.45 43.42 -20.53
CA SER A 524 -36.47 42.43 -20.91
C SER A 524 -36.76 42.49 -22.41
N ALA A 525 -36.99 41.35 -23.07
CA ALA A 525 -38.00 41.22 -24.14
C ALA A 525 -38.26 39.75 -24.54
N ASN A 526 -39.55 39.44 -24.64
CA ASN A 526 -40.19 38.22 -25.14
C ASN A 526 -39.89 37.91 -26.61
N ALA A 527 -40.04 36.64 -27.03
CA ALA A 527 -41.02 36.26 -28.07
C ALA A 527 -41.10 34.74 -28.31
N THR A 528 -42.34 34.29 -28.41
CA THR A 528 -42.93 33.00 -28.78
C THR A 528 -42.71 32.64 -30.25
N ALA A 529 -42.56 31.35 -30.59
CA ALA A 529 -43.18 30.74 -31.78
C ALA A 529 -43.06 29.20 -31.78
N ALA A 530 -44.20 28.55 -32.05
CA ALA A 530 -44.37 27.12 -32.27
C ALA A 530 -44.04 26.73 -33.71
N ALA A 531 -43.59 25.48 -33.95
CA ALA A 531 -43.87 24.73 -35.19
C ALA A 531 -43.32 23.27 -35.15
N THR A 532 -44.26 22.32 -35.20
CA THR A 532 -44.32 21.20 -36.16
C THR A 532 -43.27 20.07 -36.15
N LEU A 533 -43.75 18.86 -35.81
CA LEU A 533 -43.18 17.54 -36.13
C LEU A 533 -43.05 17.33 -37.65
N PRO A 534 -42.16 16.44 -38.15
CA PRO A 534 -42.65 15.11 -38.49
C PRO A 534 -41.65 13.92 -38.36
N LEU A 535 -42.26 12.77 -38.09
CA LEU A 535 -42.05 11.43 -38.68
C LEU A 535 -40.66 10.76 -38.65
N THR A 536 -40.63 9.72 -37.83
CA THR A 536 -39.84 8.47 -37.94
C THR A 536 -39.77 7.87 -39.35
N PRO A 537 -38.61 7.33 -39.76
CA PRO A 537 -38.54 6.25 -40.71
C PRO A 537 -38.23 4.89 -40.03
N THR A 538 -39.02 3.90 -40.41
CA THR A 538 -38.88 2.47 -40.13
C THR A 538 -37.58 1.91 -40.74
N PRO A 539 -36.87 0.98 -40.07
CA PRO A 539 -35.65 0.38 -40.62
C PRO A 539 -35.94 -0.69 -41.69
N PRO A 540 -35.08 -0.84 -42.72
CA PRO A 540 -35.17 -1.97 -43.65
C PRO A 540 -34.56 -3.25 -43.06
N SER A 541 -35.24 -4.38 -43.35
CA SER A 541 -34.83 -5.76 -43.06
C SER A 541 -33.61 -6.20 -43.88
N PRO A 542 -32.90 -7.26 -43.46
CA PRO A 542 -31.52 -7.55 -43.86
C PRO A 542 -31.43 -8.35 -45.19
N PRO A 543 -30.33 -8.22 -45.95
CA PRO A 543 -30.01 -9.17 -47.01
C PRO A 543 -29.26 -10.40 -46.47
N GLU A 544 -29.62 -11.56 -47.03
CA GLU A 544 -29.06 -12.89 -46.85
C GLU A 544 -27.57 -13.04 -47.25
N PRO A 545 -26.89 -14.10 -46.78
CA PRO A 545 -25.44 -14.25 -46.88
C PRO A 545 -24.99 -15.09 -48.08
N THR A 546 -23.87 -14.72 -48.72
CA THR A 546 -22.88 -15.64 -49.36
C THR A 546 -21.76 -14.82 -50.04
N PRO A 547 -20.61 -15.41 -50.45
CA PRO A 547 -19.84 -16.54 -49.90
C PRO A 547 -18.37 -16.15 -49.58
N THR A 548 -17.67 -17.08 -48.94
CA THR A 548 -16.23 -17.10 -48.61
C THR A 548 -15.30 -16.84 -49.80
N PRO A 549 -14.17 -16.13 -49.59
CA PRO A 549 -12.97 -16.35 -50.40
C PRO A 549 -11.76 -16.87 -49.58
N THR A 550 -11.04 -17.78 -50.22
CA THR A 550 -9.76 -18.43 -49.90
C THR A 550 -8.60 -17.40 -49.85
N PRO A 551 -7.44 -17.70 -49.23
CA PRO A 551 -6.53 -16.70 -48.68
C PRO A 551 -5.55 -16.15 -49.71
N VAL A 552 -5.22 -14.87 -49.58
CA VAL A 552 -4.11 -14.20 -50.27
C VAL A 552 -3.04 -13.86 -49.23
N HIS A 553 -1.84 -14.37 -49.47
CA HIS A 553 -0.59 -13.88 -48.89
C HIS A 553 -0.37 -12.42 -49.27
N ASP A 554 -0.08 -11.53 -48.32
CA ASP A 554 1.12 -10.68 -48.40
C ASP A 554 1.34 -9.76 -47.18
N GLN A 555 2.62 -9.64 -46.83
CA GLN A 555 3.37 -8.47 -46.37
C GLN A 555 2.85 -7.67 -45.16
N HIS A 556 3.51 -7.89 -44.01
CA HIS A 556 3.48 -6.96 -42.88
C HIS A 556 4.30 -5.70 -43.17
N SER A 557 3.61 -4.60 -43.44
CA SER A 557 4.08 -3.24 -43.21
C SER A 557 3.87 -2.88 -41.74
N SER A 558 4.90 -2.36 -41.08
CA SER A 558 4.84 -1.88 -39.70
C SER A 558 4.04 -0.57 -39.61
N GLU A 559 2.78 -0.64 -39.20
CA GLU A 559 2.01 0.53 -38.76
C GLU A 559 2.37 0.87 -37.31
N GLN A 560 2.92 2.07 -37.15
CA GLN A 560 3.18 2.69 -35.86
C GLN A 560 1.85 3.26 -35.33
N THR A 561 1.29 2.62 -34.30
CA THR A 561 0.10 3.11 -33.60
C THR A 561 0.50 3.94 -32.39
N ASP A 562 -0.15 5.10 -32.22
CA ASP A 562 -0.02 5.98 -31.04
C ASP A 562 -0.77 5.35 -29.87
N LEU A 563 -0.08 5.01 -28.76
CA LEU A 563 -0.63 4.14 -27.70
C LEU A 563 -0.34 4.61 -26.26
N GLY A 564 -1.35 5.24 -25.62
CA GLY A 564 -1.57 5.26 -24.17
C GLY A 564 -1.43 6.62 -23.45
N THR A 565 -2.38 6.96 -22.57
CA THR A 565 -2.32 8.15 -21.69
C THR A 565 -2.21 7.71 -20.22
N VAL A 566 -1.27 8.28 -19.48
CA VAL A 566 -1.11 8.15 -18.02
C VAL A 566 -1.47 9.48 -17.37
N LEU A 567 -2.10 9.46 -16.20
CA LEU A 567 -2.69 10.66 -15.59
C LEU A 567 -2.09 10.87 -14.20
N ASP A 568 -1.83 12.11 -13.80
CA ASP A 568 -1.30 12.48 -12.47
C ASP A 568 -2.27 13.38 -11.72
N ILE A 569 -2.66 12.95 -10.51
CA ILE A 569 -3.56 13.72 -9.64
C ILE A 569 -2.71 14.33 -8.52
N GLY A 570 -2.46 15.64 -8.64
CA GLY A 570 -1.90 16.44 -7.56
C GLY A 570 -3.03 17.02 -6.72
N LEU A 571 -3.23 16.49 -5.51
CA LEU A 571 -4.15 17.07 -4.52
C LEU A 571 -3.44 18.25 -3.84
N ASP A 572 -3.64 19.46 -4.36
CA ASP A 572 -3.16 20.69 -3.71
C ASP A 572 -4.18 21.18 -2.66
N GLU A 573 -3.62 21.49 -1.47
CA GLU A 573 -4.16 22.12 -0.23
C GLU A 573 -5.64 21.97 0.16
#